data_AF-A0A7S4FMC1-F1
#
_entry.id   AF-A0A7S4FMC1-F1
#
_cell.length_a   1.000
_cell.length_b   1.000
_cell.length_c   1.000
_cell.angle_alpha   90.00
_cell.angle_beta   90.00
_cell.angle_gamma   90.00
#
_symmetry.space_group_name_H-M   'P 1'
#
loop_
_entity.id
_entity.type
_entity.pdbx_description
1 polymer ?
#
loop_
_entity_poly.entity_id
_entity_poly.type
_entity_poly.pdbx_seq_one_letter_code
_entity_poly.pdbx_strand_id
1 'polypeptide(L)'
;GTMWRGAAPAGRRTAFHVDFAPSVRVERWFNDAVSVHRGALMYSLPIAANYTTYAHHFGARDMSSDYYLSPTSPWAYALDLDLQDPGQSLAFVRVGAPGAAPFNHTGWPVMIRARARPLAGWGVAENSAA
;
A
#
# COMPACT_ATOMS: atom_id res chain seq x y z
N GLY A 1 -6.74 -0.63 -20.81
CA GLY A 1 -5.86 0.53 -21.01
C GLY A 1 -5.60 0.72 -22.49
N THR A 2 -5.45 1.95 -22.96
CA THR A 2 -5.10 2.21 -24.37
C THR A 2 -3.61 1.97 -24.56
N MET A 3 -3.25 1.03 -25.43
CA MET A 3 -1.86 0.81 -25.80
C MET A 3 -1.41 1.91 -26.75
N TRP A 4 -0.35 2.62 -26.39
CA TRP A 4 0.29 3.59 -27.28
C TRP A 4 1.32 2.88 -28.18
N ARG A 5 1.40 3.27 -29.45
CA ARG A 5 2.38 2.75 -30.41
C ARG A 5 3.18 3.91 -31.01
N GLY A 6 4.51 3.76 -31.02
CA GLY A 6 5.44 4.65 -31.70
C GLY A 6 6.33 3.90 -32.67
N ALA A 7 6.90 4.62 -33.64
CA ALA A 7 7.94 4.11 -34.53
C ALA A 7 9.23 4.91 -34.32
N ALA A 8 10.36 4.21 -34.27
CA ALA A 8 11.69 4.81 -34.19
C ALA A 8 12.49 4.41 -35.44
N PRO A 9 12.73 5.32 -36.40
CA PRO A 9 13.46 5.02 -37.62
C PRO A 9 14.92 4.64 -37.34
N ALA A 10 15.46 3.72 -38.15
CA ALA A 10 16.87 3.34 -38.06
C ALA A 10 17.79 4.57 -38.27
N GLY A 11 18.89 4.61 -37.51
CA GLY A 11 19.90 5.67 -37.62
C GLY A 11 19.51 7.03 -37.01
N ARG A 12 18.35 7.15 -36.33
CA ARG A 12 17.94 8.38 -35.64
C ARG A 12 17.67 8.15 -34.16
N ARG A 13 18.12 9.09 -33.32
CA ARG A 13 17.70 9.15 -31.91
C ARG A 13 16.25 9.62 -31.86
N THR A 14 15.37 8.76 -31.35
CA THR A 14 13.96 9.08 -31.09
C THR A 14 13.75 9.05 -29.58
N ALA A 15 13.12 10.08 -29.03
CA ALA A 15 12.74 10.14 -27.61
C ALA A 15 11.21 10.10 -27.50
N PHE A 16 10.69 9.26 -26.61
CA PHE A 16 9.27 9.18 -26.29
C PHE A 16 9.06 9.71 -24.88
N HIS A 17 8.22 10.72 -24.76
CA HIS A 17 7.79 11.25 -23.47
C HIS A 17 6.37 10.75 -23.22
N VAL A 18 6.18 10.06 -22.09
CA VAL A 18 4.89 9.47 -21.72
C VAL A 18 4.50 10.04 -20.36
N ASP A 19 3.45 10.85 -20.37
CA ASP A 19 2.88 11.42 -19.15
C ASP A 19 1.71 10.55 -18.70
N PHE A 20 1.92 9.81 -17.61
CA PHE A 20 0.86 9.02 -17.00
C PHE A 20 0.00 9.89 -16.08
N ALA A 21 -1.32 9.87 -16.30
CA ALA A 21 -2.32 10.43 -15.40
C ALA A 21 -3.06 9.28 -14.66
N PRO A 22 -2.45 8.64 -13.65
CA PRO A 22 -3.06 7.49 -13.00
C PRO A 22 -4.31 7.91 -12.23
N SER A 23 -5.44 7.29 -12.57
CA SER A 23 -6.71 7.51 -11.88
C SER A 23 -6.68 6.98 -10.46
N VAL A 24 -7.33 7.69 -9.54
CA VAL A 24 -7.63 7.21 -8.19
C VAL A 24 -8.85 6.30 -8.26
N ARG A 25 -8.79 5.15 -7.61
CA ARG A 25 -9.90 4.20 -7.52
C ARG A 25 -10.03 3.72 -6.08
N VAL A 26 -11.25 3.73 -5.57
CA VAL A 26 -11.60 3.11 -4.28
C VAL A 26 -12.50 1.91 -4.58
N GLU A 27 -12.14 0.75 -4.06
CA GLU A 27 -12.96 -0.46 -4.17
C GLU A 27 -13.58 -0.74 -2.80
N ARG A 28 -14.89 -0.98 -2.78
CA ARG A 28 -15.62 -1.40 -1.58
C ARG A 28 -15.57 -2.91 -1.43
N TRP A 29 -15.47 -3.35 -0.18
CA TRP A 29 -15.39 -4.74 0.23
C TRP A 29 -16.41 -5.03 1.34
N PHE A 30 -16.33 -6.21 1.92
CA PHE A 30 -17.14 -6.64 3.05
C PHE A 30 -17.02 -5.68 4.24
N ASN A 31 -18.12 -5.48 4.99
CA ASN A 31 -18.19 -4.60 6.17
C ASN A 31 -17.69 -3.16 5.92
N ASP A 32 -18.09 -2.56 4.79
CA ASP A 32 -17.71 -1.19 4.41
C ASP A 32 -16.19 -0.95 4.31
N ALA A 33 -15.40 -2.02 4.28
CA ALA A 33 -13.96 -1.92 4.06
C ALA A 33 -13.67 -1.37 2.67
N VAL A 34 -12.57 -0.64 2.54
CA VAL A 34 -12.15 -0.03 1.28
C VAL A 34 -10.68 -0.29 0.99
N SER A 35 -10.35 -0.51 -0.28
CA SER A 35 -8.98 -0.46 -0.77
C SER A 35 -8.79 0.78 -1.65
N VAL A 36 -7.65 1.46 -1.48
CA VAL A 36 -7.31 2.66 -2.23
C VAL A 36 -6.22 2.36 -3.24
N HIS A 37 -6.49 2.71 -4.49
CA HIS A 37 -5.60 2.49 -5.62
C HIS A 37 -5.31 3.80 -6.36
N ARG A 38 -4.11 3.92 -6.92
CA ARG A 38 -3.76 4.96 -7.90
C ARG A 38 -2.94 4.35 -9.02
N GLY A 39 -3.56 4.21 -10.19
CA GLY A 39 -2.99 3.46 -11.30
C GLY A 39 -2.77 1.99 -10.91
N ALA A 40 -1.53 1.51 -11.00
CA ALA A 40 -1.14 0.14 -10.67
C ALA A 40 -0.78 -0.07 -9.19
N LEU A 41 -0.84 0.97 -8.35
CA LEU A 41 -0.45 0.89 -6.94
C LEU A 41 -1.68 0.76 -6.05
N MET A 42 -1.65 -0.21 -5.14
CA MET A 42 -2.53 -0.33 -3.98
C MET A 42 -1.81 0.17 -2.74
N TYR A 43 -2.49 0.95 -1.91
CA TYR A 43 -1.92 1.54 -0.69
C TYR A 43 -2.41 0.80 0.55
N SER A 44 -1.57 0.79 1.59
CA SER A 44 -1.88 0.24 2.90
C SER A 44 -1.41 1.17 4.01
N LEU A 45 -2.02 1.04 5.18
CA LEU A 45 -1.52 1.63 6.41
C LEU A 45 -0.37 0.76 6.94
N PRO A 46 0.84 1.28 7.15
CA PRO A 46 1.89 0.53 7.84
C PRO A 46 1.45 0.23 9.28
N ILE A 47 1.45 -1.05 9.64
CA ILE A 47 1.15 -1.50 11.01
C ILE A 47 2.46 -1.99 11.61
N ALA A 48 2.94 -1.33 12.65
CA ALA A 48 4.06 -1.82 13.44
C ALA A 48 3.64 -3.07 14.19
N ALA A 49 4.52 -4.06 14.29
CA ALA A 49 4.23 -5.32 14.95
C ALA A 49 5.32 -5.68 15.97
N ASN A 50 4.89 -6.28 17.07
CA ASN A 50 5.76 -7.06 17.93
C ASN A 50 5.83 -8.49 17.40
N TYR A 51 7.03 -9.03 17.28
CA TYR A 51 7.30 -10.38 16.78
C TYR A 51 7.66 -11.29 17.94
N THR A 52 6.83 -12.29 18.18
CA THR A 52 7.09 -13.32 19.19
C THR A 52 7.38 -14.63 18.48
N THR A 53 8.57 -15.18 18.65
CA THR A 53 8.92 -16.49 18.08
C THR A 53 8.00 -17.56 18.66
N TYR A 54 7.31 -18.29 17.78
CA TYR A 54 6.42 -19.38 18.13
C TYR A 54 7.13 -20.73 18.03
N ALA A 55 7.80 -20.98 16.91
CA ALA A 55 8.56 -22.20 16.66
C ALA A 55 9.81 -21.89 15.84
N HIS A 56 10.82 -22.76 15.96
CA HIS A 56 12.01 -22.72 15.11
C HIS A 56 12.27 -24.13 14.60
N HIS A 57 12.48 -24.26 13.29
CA HIS A 57 12.54 -25.57 12.65
C HIS A 57 13.94 -25.96 12.18
N PHE A 58 14.75 -25.00 11.72
CA PHE A 58 16.08 -25.28 11.19
C PHE A 58 16.99 -24.04 11.11
N GLY A 59 18.29 -24.26 11.32
CA GLY A 59 19.34 -23.26 11.09
C GLY A 59 19.61 -22.37 12.31
N ALA A 60 20.09 -21.15 12.05
CA ALA A 60 20.27 -20.15 13.09
C ALA A 60 18.92 -19.54 13.50
N ARG A 61 18.88 -18.95 14.69
CA ARG A 61 17.67 -18.44 15.36
C ARG A 61 16.80 -17.52 14.50
N ASP A 62 17.38 -16.75 13.57
CA ASP A 62 16.73 -15.77 12.72
C ASP A 62 16.33 -16.30 11.33
N MET A 63 16.52 -17.60 11.07
CA MET A 63 16.23 -18.21 9.78
C MET A 63 14.80 -18.78 9.70
N SER A 64 14.62 -20.04 10.11
CA SER A 64 13.36 -20.78 9.96
C SER A 64 12.51 -20.68 11.24
N SER A 65 12.19 -19.45 11.61
CA SER A 65 11.37 -19.16 12.79
C SER A 65 9.97 -18.72 12.36
N ASP A 66 8.96 -19.35 12.94
CA ASP A 66 7.58 -18.91 12.85
C ASP A 66 7.34 -17.84 13.91
N TYR A 67 6.58 -16.79 13.56
CA TYR A 67 6.30 -15.69 14.45
C TYR A 67 4.81 -15.50 14.65
N TYR A 68 4.41 -15.26 15.90
CA TYR A 68 3.16 -14.61 16.22
C TYR A 68 3.37 -13.08 16.16
N LEU A 69 2.51 -12.39 15.42
CA LEU A 69 2.58 -10.94 15.23
C LEU A 69 1.43 -10.28 15.99
N SER A 70 1.74 -9.31 16.84
CA SER A 70 0.74 -8.45 17.49
C SER A 70 0.97 -6.98 17.12
N PRO A 71 -0.08 -6.23 16.75
CA PRO A 71 0.07 -4.84 16.34
C PRO A 71 0.50 -3.97 17.52
N THR A 72 1.47 -3.08 17.31
CA THR A 72 1.96 -2.11 18.31
C THR A 72 1.60 -0.66 17.93
N SER A 73 1.06 -0.45 16.74
CA SER A 73 0.50 0.83 16.28
C SER A 73 -1.01 0.74 16.10
N PRO A 74 -1.76 1.85 16.28
CA PRO A 74 -3.17 1.90 15.91
C PRO A 74 -3.37 1.55 14.43
N TRP A 75 -4.43 0.79 14.14
CA TRP A 75 -4.74 0.35 12.77
C TRP A 75 -6.24 0.39 12.45
N ALA A 76 -7.10 0.36 13.47
CA ALA A 76 -8.55 0.36 13.33
C ALA A 76 -9.09 1.75 13.00
N TYR A 77 -9.00 2.13 11.73
CA TYR A 77 -9.41 3.43 11.21
C TYR A 77 -10.44 3.31 10.09
N ALA A 78 -11.44 4.18 10.11
CA ALA A 78 -12.28 4.48 8.96
C ALA A 78 -11.72 5.69 8.22
N LEU A 79 -11.62 5.60 6.89
CA LEU A 79 -11.24 6.73 6.04
C LEU A 79 -12.45 7.64 5.81
N ASP A 80 -12.23 8.95 5.91
CA ASP A 80 -13.22 9.96 5.52
C ASP A 80 -13.05 10.24 4.01
N LEU A 81 -13.93 9.65 3.20
CA LEU A 81 -13.83 9.63 1.73
C LEU A 81 -15.13 10.09 1.08
N ASP A 82 -15.02 11.00 0.14
CA ASP A 82 -15.99 11.15 -0.94
C ASP A 82 -15.76 10.02 -1.95
N LEU A 83 -16.73 9.12 -2.08
CA LEU A 83 -16.63 7.99 -3.00
C LEU A 83 -17.00 8.34 -4.44
N GLN A 84 -17.67 9.48 -4.66
CA GLN A 84 -17.94 10.01 -6.00
C GLN A 84 -16.73 10.74 -6.58
N ASP A 85 -15.95 11.40 -5.71
CA ASP A 85 -14.66 12.00 -6.08
C ASP A 85 -13.57 11.71 -5.03
N PRO A 86 -13.02 10.48 -5.00
CA PRO A 86 -12.01 10.09 -4.02
C PRO A 86 -10.71 10.87 -4.13
N GLY A 87 -10.46 11.50 -5.29
CA GLY A 87 -9.29 12.36 -5.48
C GLY A 87 -9.28 13.59 -4.57
N GLN A 88 -10.45 14.09 -4.15
CA GLN A 88 -10.55 15.25 -3.25
C GLN A 88 -10.23 14.90 -1.79
N SER A 89 -10.42 13.64 -1.41
CA SER A 89 -10.23 13.17 -0.04
C SER A 89 -8.80 12.66 0.24
N LEU A 90 -7.99 12.53 -0.82
CA LEU A 90 -6.71 11.82 -0.80
C LEU A 90 -5.59 12.67 -1.40
N ALA A 91 -4.51 12.87 -0.65
CA ALA A 91 -3.32 13.55 -1.14
C ALA A 91 -2.18 12.56 -1.36
N PHE A 92 -1.74 12.44 -2.62
CA PHE A 92 -0.64 11.56 -3.01
C PHE A 92 0.68 12.32 -3.04
N VAL A 93 1.68 11.80 -2.33
CA VAL A 93 2.98 12.45 -2.16
C VAL A 93 4.07 11.50 -2.64
N ARG A 94 4.94 11.99 -3.52
CA ARG A 94 6.22 11.34 -3.81
C ARG A 94 7.26 11.88 -2.83
N VAL A 95 7.87 10.99 -2.07
CA VAL A 95 8.87 11.34 -1.04
C VAL A 95 10.27 10.85 -1.37
N GLY A 96 10.43 10.07 -2.44
CA GLY A 96 11.75 9.61 -2.86
C GLY A 96 11.77 8.83 -4.17
N ALA A 97 12.83 8.04 -4.31
CA ALA A 97 13.01 7.06 -5.38
C ALA A 97 12.97 5.64 -4.79
N PRO A 98 12.55 4.63 -5.57
CA PRO A 98 12.59 3.24 -5.13
C PRO A 98 14.00 2.85 -4.67
N GLY A 99 14.10 2.12 -3.55
CA GLY A 99 15.35 1.56 -3.07
C GLY A 99 15.74 0.28 -3.82
N ALA A 100 16.89 -0.29 -3.47
CA ALA A 100 17.40 -1.52 -4.08
C ALA A 100 16.54 -2.77 -3.76
N ALA A 101 15.85 -2.77 -2.61
CA ALA A 101 14.99 -3.87 -2.18
C ALA A 101 13.51 -3.57 -2.50
N PRO A 102 12.84 -4.36 -3.38
CA PRO A 102 11.50 -4.07 -3.86
C PRO A 102 10.38 -4.23 -2.81
N PHE A 103 10.67 -4.90 -1.68
CA PHE A 103 9.72 -5.15 -0.59
C PHE A 103 10.20 -4.61 0.76
N ASN A 104 11.01 -3.54 0.75
CA ASN A 104 11.44 -2.93 1.99
C ASN A 104 10.24 -2.34 2.76
N HIS A 105 10.17 -2.61 4.06
CA HIS A 105 9.15 -2.09 4.97
C HIS A 105 9.51 -0.69 5.51
N THR A 106 10.46 -0.01 4.87
CA THR A 106 10.90 1.35 5.19
C THR A 106 11.26 2.10 3.91
N GLY A 107 11.27 3.44 3.96
CA GLY A 107 11.73 4.24 2.82
C GLY A 107 10.83 4.17 1.58
N TRP A 108 9.51 4.08 1.74
CA TRP A 108 8.57 4.02 0.62
C TRP A 108 8.66 5.29 -0.23
N PRO A 109 8.83 5.19 -1.56
CA PRO A 109 9.03 6.37 -2.42
C PRO A 109 7.76 7.19 -2.66
N VAL A 110 6.60 6.60 -2.36
CA VAL A 110 5.27 7.22 -2.53
C VAL A 110 4.42 6.92 -1.30
N MET A 111 3.60 7.89 -0.93
CA MET A 111 2.67 7.81 0.20
C MET A 111 1.33 8.44 -0.16
N ILE A 112 0.32 8.09 0.61
CA ILE A 112 -1.00 8.71 0.58
C ILE A 112 -1.29 9.32 1.95
N ARG A 113 -1.87 10.52 1.96
CA ARG A 113 -2.42 11.17 3.15
C ARG A 113 -3.92 11.24 3.00
N ALA A 114 -4.63 10.86 4.06
CA ALA A 114 -6.08 10.85 4.13
C ALA A 114 -6.52 11.34 5.52
N ARG A 115 -7.73 11.88 5.61
CA ARG A 115 -8.40 12.04 6.91
C ARG A 115 -8.96 10.69 7.32
N ALA A 116 -8.77 10.36 8.60
CA ALA A 116 -9.19 9.10 9.16
C ALA A 116 -9.69 9.31 10.58
N ARG A 117 -10.61 8.45 11.02
CA ARG A 117 -11.14 8.44 12.38
C ARG A 117 -11.02 7.04 12.98
N PRO A 118 -10.66 6.90 14.27
CA PRO A 118 -10.70 5.61 14.94
C PRO A 118 -12.10 5.00 14.83
N LEU A 119 -12.19 3.72 14.52
CA LEU A 119 -13.46 2.99 14.45
C LEU A 119 -13.67 2.22 15.75
N ALA A 120 -14.44 2.82 16.67
CA ALA A 120 -14.78 2.18 17.93
C ALA A 120 -15.60 0.91 17.65
N GLY A 121 -15.02 -0.25 17.97
CA GLY A 121 -15.64 -1.56 17.76
C GLY A 121 -14.93 -2.46 16.76
N TRP A 122 -13.99 -1.93 15.98
CA TRP A 122 -13.13 -2.75 15.11
C TRP A 122 -11.80 -3.03 15.83
N GLY A 123 -11.49 -4.30 16.03
CA GLY A 123 -10.35 -4.72 16.84
C GLY A 123 -9.89 -6.13 16.48
N VAL A 124 -9.20 -6.79 17.42
CA VAL A 124 -8.76 -8.17 17.23
C VAL A 124 -9.73 -9.11 17.93
N ALA A 125 -10.33 -10.05 17.20
CA ALA A 125 -11.03 -11.20 17.75
C ALA A 125 -10.51 -12.47 17.07
N GLU A 126 -10.25 -13.53 17.84
CA GLU A 126 -9.76 -14.81 17.31
C GLU A 126 -8.53 -14.66 16.39
N ASN A 127 -7.60 -13.79 16.75
CA ASN A 127 -6.39 -13.46 15.97
C ASN A 127 -6.66 -12.87 14.58
N SER A 128 -7.87 -12.36 14.34
CA SER A 128 -8.30 -11.71 13.10
C SER A 128 -8.86 -10.31 13.37
N ALA A 129 -8.89 -9.46 12.36
CA ALA A 129 -9.59 -8.19 12.45
C ALA A 129 -11.11 -8.43 12.44
N ALA A 130 -11.83 -7.92 13.44
CA ALA A 130 -13.27 -8.12 13.62
C ALA A 130 -13.94 -6.92 14.28
#